data_AF-A0A1S7DU92-F1
#
_entry.id   AF-A0A1S7DU92-F1
#
_cell.length_a   1.000
_cell.length_b   1.000
_cell.length_c   1.000
_cell.angle_alpha   90.00
_cell.angle_beta   90.00
_cell.angle_gamma   90.00
#
_symmetry.space_group_name_H-M   'P 1'
#
loop_
_entity.id
_entity.type
_entity.pdbx_description
1 polymer ?
#
loop_
_entity_poly.entity_id
_entity_poly.type
_entity_poly.pdbx_seq_one_letter_code
_entity_poly.pdbx_strand_id
1 'polypeptide(L)'
;MKTILQLILSLIFLASCSSVNKNKQLQEITKVKIQNDSLFNSVSSKLSEVLNENTILKTENISFKNEIENYKVKLKELQEKSLSESSEDLVIENAKGIVKLTDRNGNSYEIGADNGTKILRTTTAKLQKELSEKVSEINSLKSTIEKQRKTIEELNTKSGEVLKEYDKLYKFSKMQEEIINETDEYLKTDRKNIPLWLYGIIGISIIILWEILKYSIKSRLKIF
;
A
#
# COMPACT_ATOMS: atom_id res chain seq x y z
N MET A 1 -75.00 -22.58 -50.02
CA MET A 1 -75.43 -21.79 -48.83
C MET A 1 -74.75 -22.22 -47.53
N LYS A 2 -74.64 -23.52 -47.20
CA LYS A 2 -73.99 -23.97 -45.96
C LYS A 2 -72.50 -23.59 -45.84
N THR A 3 -71.74 -23.64 -46.93
CA THR A 3 -70.29 -23.31 -46.96
C THR A 3 -69.99 -21.83 -46.76
N ILE A 4 -70.81 -20.93 -47.29
CA ILE A 4 -70.62 -19.46 -47.17
C ILE A 4 -70.93 -18.99 -45.74
N LEU A 5 -71.99 -19.54 -45.12
CA LEU A 5 -72.35 -19.20 -43.74
C LEU A 5 -71.26 -19.64 -42.74
N GLN A 6 -70.65 -20.80 -42.98
CA GLN A 6 -69.56 -21.34 -42.15
C GLN A 6 -68.28 -20.48 -42.25
N LEU A 7 -68.02 -19.92 -43.44
CA LEU A 7 -66.89 -19.02 -43.70
C LEU A 7 -67.06 -17.67 -43.00
N ILE A 8 -68.26 -17.09 -43.05
CA ILE A 8 -68.59 -15.84 -42.35
C ILE A 8 -68.51 -16.02 -40.83
N LEU A 9 -69.04 -17.13 -40.28
CA LEU A 9 -68.95 -17.42 -38.84
C LEU A 9 -67.49 -17.59 -38.38
N SER A 10 -66.65 -18.24 -39.20
CA SER A 10 -65.22 -18.41 -38.90
C SER A 10 -64.44 -17.09 -38.92
N LEU A 11 -64.78 -16.17 -39.84
CA LEU A 11 -64.20 -14.83 -39.90
C LEU A 11 -64.61 -13.97 -38.68
N ILE A 12 -65.86 -14.06 -38.23
CA ILE A 12 -66.33 -13.33 -37.03
C ILE A 12 -65.67 -13.88 -35.76
N PHE A 13 -65.49 -15.21 -35.67
CA PHE A 13 -64.76 -15.83 -34.56
C PHE A 13 -63.28 -15.43 -34.53
N LEU A 14 -62.61 -15.42 -35.69
CA LEU A 14 -61.21 -15.01 -35.80
C LEU A 14 -61.01 -13.52 -35.49
N ALA A 15 -61.92 -12.65 -35.96
CA ALA A 15 -61.90 -11.23 -35.63
C ALA A 15 -62.13 -10.97 -34.14
N SER A 16 -63.05 -11.71 -33.50
CA SER A 16 -63.39 -11.58 -32.08
C SER A 16 -62.29 -12.14 -31.15
N CYS A 17 -61.59 -13.22 -31.52
CA CYS A 17 -60.44 -13.71 -30.76
C CYS A 17 -59.28 -12.70 -30.75
N SER A 18 -59.08 -11.94 -31.83
CA SER A 18 -58.01 -10.94 -31.91
C SER A 18 -58.26 -9.72 -30.99
N SER A 19 -59.52 -9.28 -30.84
CA SER A 19 -59.88 -8.16 -29.98
C SER A 19 -59.86 -8.56 -28.50
N VAL A 20 -60.29 -9.77 -28.17
CA VAL A 20 -60.21 -10.33 -26.81
C VAL A 20 -58.75 -10.48 -26.38
N ASN A 21 -57.86 -10.94 -27.26
CA ASN A 21 -56.44 -11.08 -26.95
C ASN A 21 -55.76 -9.72 -26.75
N LYS A 22 -56.08 -8.72 -27.57
CA LYS A 22 -55.60 -7.34 -27.40
C LYS A 22 -56.08 -6.70 -26.09
N ASN A 23 -57.35 -6.89 -25.72
CA ASN A 23 -57.88 -6.40 -24.45
C ASN A 23 -57.24 -7.09 -23.24
N LYS A 24 -56.97 -8.40 -23.34
CA LYS A 24 -56.27 -9.15 -22.30
C LYS A 24 -54.83 -8.64 -22.13
N GLN A 25 -54.10 -8.43 -23.23
CA GLN A 25 -52.76 -7.83 -23.21
C GLN A 25 -52.78 -6.42 -22.63
N LEU A 26 -53.76 -5.58 -23.00
CA LEU A 26 -53.89 -4.23 -22.45
C LEU A 26 -54.16 -4.26 -20.94
N GLN A 27 -55.04 -5.15 -20.46
CA GLN A 27 -55.30 -5.32 -19.03
C GLN A 27 -54.06 -5.82 -18.27
N GLU A 28 -53.28 -6.74 -18.85
CA GLU A 28 -52.02 -7.20 -18.28
C GLU A 28 -51.00 -6.06 -18.19
N ILE A 29 -50.85 -5.25 -19.25
CA ILE A 29 -49.99 -4.07 -19.26
C ILE A 29 -50.44 -3.04 -18.20
N THR A 30 -51.74 -2.78 -18.08
CA THR A 30 -52.27 -1.87 -17.06
C THR A 30 -52.04 -2.40 -15.65
N LYS A 31 -52.24 -3.70 -15.40
CA LYS A 31 -51.96 -4.32 -14.10
C LYS A 31 -50.47 -4.25 -13.74
N VAL A 32 -49.59 -4.57 -14.68
CA VAL A 32 -48.14 -4.46 -14.50
C VAL A 32 -47.74 -3.01 -14.22
N LYS A 33 -48.33 -2.04 -14.93
CA LYS A 33 -48.09 -0.61 -14.68
C LYS A 33 -48.52 -0.20 -13.28
N ILE A 34 -49.73 -0.56 -12.84
CA ILE A 34 -50.23 -0.24 -11.49
C ILE A 34 -49.35 -0.87 -10.41
N GLN A 35 -48.94 -2.13 -10.60
CA GLN A 35 -48.01 -2.80 -9.69
C GLN A 35 -46.65 -2.09 -9.64
N ASN A 36 -46.11 -1.70 -10.79
CA ASN A 36 -44.83 -1.01 -10.85
C ASN A 36 -44.90 0.40 -10.24
N ASP A 37 -45.98 1.15 -10.50
CA ASP A 37 -46.20 2.48 -9.94
C ASP A 37 -46.37 2.41 -8.40
N SER A 38 -47.08 1.40 -7.89
CA SER A 38 -47.21 1.19 -6.43
C SER A 38 -45.90 0.79 -5.76
N LEU A 39 -45.09 -0.07 -6.38
CA LEU A 39 -43.75 -0.41 -5.91
C LEU A 39 -42.84 0.82 -5.95
N PHE A 40 -42.86 1.60 -7.03
CA PHE A 40 -42.07 2.82 -7.16
C PHE A 40 -42.41 3.82 -6.06
N ASN A 41 -43.70 4.05 -5.80
CA ASN A 41 -44.15 4.96 -4.75
C ASN A 41 -43.74 4.46 -3.35
N SER A 42 -43.84 3.15 -3.08
CA SER A 42 -43.39 2.57 -1.81
C SER A 42 -41.87 2.64 -1.62
N VAL A 43 -41.09 2.42 -2.68
CA VAL A 43 -39.63 2.54 -2.62
C VAL A 43 -39.23 4.00 -2.44
N SER A 44 -39.90 4.93 -3.13
CA SER A 44 -39.64 6.37 -3.02
C SER A 44 -39.97 6.90 -1.62
N SER A 45 -41.07 6.45 -1.01
CA SER A 45 -41.42 6.82 0.36
C SER A 45 -40.39 6.29 1.36
N LYS A 46 -39.99 5.01 1.23
CA LYS A 46 -38.93 4.41 2.07
C LYS A 46 -37.58 5.10 1.88
N LEU A 47 -37.23 5.49 0.67
CA LEU A 47 -35.99 6.22 0.39
C LEU A 47 -36.01 7.60 1.08
N SER A 48 -37.15 8.29 1.04
CA SER A 48 -37.32 9.59 1.71
C SER A 48 -37.23 9.46 3.22
N GLU A 49 -37.80 8.40 3.80
CA GLU A 49 -37.70 8.08 5.23
C GLU A 49 -36.24 7.81 5.63
N VAL A 50 -35.54 6.95 4.90
CA VAL A 50 -34.12 6.63 5.14
C VAL A 50 -33.22 7.88 4.98
N LEU A 51 -33.51 8.75 4.02
CA LEU A 51 -32.77 10.01 3.85
C LEU A 51 -32.99 10.96 5.03
N ASN A 52 -34.22 11.03 5.57
CA ASN A 52 -34.53 11.83 6.74
C ASN A 52 -33.84 11.28 8.00
N GLU A 53 -33.91 9.96 8.22
CA GLU A 53 -33.19 9.29 9.31
C GLU A 53 -31.68 9.53 9.22
N ASN A 54 -31.09 9.44 8.03
CA ASN A 54 -29.66 9.71 7.82
C ASN A 54 -29.29 11.16 8.19
N THR A 55 -30.17 12.12 7.87
CA THR A 55 -29.99 13.53 8.20
C THR A 55 -30.04 13.77 9.71
N ILE A 56 -30.99 13.11 10.41
CA ILE A 56 -31.10 13.14 11.87
C ILE A 56 -29.84 12.54 12.51
N LEU A 57 -29.45 11.32 12.10
CA LEU A 57 -28.25 10.63 12.60
C LEU A 57 -26.97 11.44 12.36
N LYS A 58 -26.86 12.15 11.23
CA LYS A 58 -25.72 13.02 10.96
C LYS A 58 -25.69 14.21 11.93
N THR A 59 -26.85 14.78 12.25
CA THR A 59 -26.99 15.88 13.21
C THR A 59 -26.65 15.42 14.63
N GLU A 60 -27.15 14.27 15.05
CA GLU A 60 -26.81 13.65 16.33
C GLU A 60 -25.31 13.34 16.45
N ASN A 61 -24.69 12.80 15.40
CA ASN A 61 -23.25 12.56 15.36
C ASN A 61 -22.42 13.86 15.53
N ILE A 62 -22.88 14.97 14.95
CA ILE A 62 -22.25 16.29 15.14
C ILE A 62 -22.41 16.74 16.60
N SER A 63 -23.60 16.56 17.20
CA SER A 63 -23.85 16.88 18.60
C SER A 63 -22.94 16.07 19.54
N PHE A 64 -22.88 14.75 19.37
CA PHE A 64 -22.02 13.89 20.17
C PHE A 64 -20.54 14.24 20.01
N LYS A 65 -20.09 14.58 18.79
CA LYS A 65 -18.72 15.04 18.57
C LYS A 65 -18.40 16.32 19.36
N ASN A 66 -19.32 17.26 19.42
CA ASN A 66 -19.16 18.50 20.18
C ASN A 66 -19.16 18.24 21.69
N GLU A 67 -20.03 17.34 22.18
CA GLU A 67 -20.04 16.93 23.59
C GLU A 67 -18.73 16.26 24.01
N ILE A 68 -18.22 15.34 23.19
CA ILE A 68 -16.92 14.68 23.42
C ILE A 68 -15.81 15.72 23.54
N GLU A 69 -15.80 16.72 22.67
CA GLU A 69 -14.78 17.77 22.71
C GLU A 69 -14.90 18.64 23.97
N ASN A 70 -16.12 18.98 24.38
CA ASN A 70 -16.37 19.69 25.64
C ASN A 70 -15.89 18.88 26.87
N TYR A 71 -16.14 17.57 26.90
CA TYR A 71 -15.65 16.71 27.98
C TYR A 71 -14.12 16.63 28.01
N LYS A 72 -13.43 16.63 26.86
CA LYS A 72 -11.97 16.70 26.82
C LYS A 72 -11.43 18.00 27.41
N VAL A 73 -12.07 19.14 27.09
CA VAL A 73 -11.69 20.44 27.64
C VAL A 73 -11.86 20.43 29.17
N LYS A 74 -13.01 19.97 29.68
CA LYS A 74 -13.25 19.85 31.13
C LYS A 74 -12.25 18.93 31.82
N LEU A 75 -11.86 17.82 31.20
CA LEU A 75 -10.83 16.94 31.74
C LEU A 75 -9.47 17.64 31.85
N LYS A 76 -9.10 18.42 30.83
CA LYS A 76 -7.85 19.20 30.83
C LYS A 76 -7.88 20.28 31.92
N GLU A 77 -8.98 21.01 32.05
CA GLU A 77 -9.17 22.02 33.10
C GLU A 77 -9.10 21.43 34.51
N LEU A 78 -9.73 20.27 34.73
CA LEU A 78 -9.65 19.55 36.01
C LEU A 78 -8.23 19.06 36.31
N GLN A 79 -7.50 18.58 35.29
CA GLN A 79 -6.09 18.22 35.44
C GLN A 79 -5.25 19.45 35.80
N GLU A 80 -5.39 20.56 35.10
CA GLU A 80 -4.67 21.80 35.38
C GLU A 80 -4.99 22.35 36.78
N LYS A 81 -6.27 22.30 37.21
CA LYS A 81 -6.68 22.71 38.55
C LYS A 81 -6.12 21.80 39.65
N SER A 82 -6.08 20.49 39.41
CA SER A 82 -5.45 19.54 40.34
C SER A 82 -3.94 19.73 40.47
N LEU A 83 -3.29 20.24 39.42
CA LEU A 83 -1.86 20.54 39.39
C LEU A 83 -1.56 21.88 40.09
N SER A 84 -2.45 22.87 40.01
CA SER A 84 -2.27 24.18 40.65
C SER A 84 -2.62 24.20 42.14
N GLU A 85 -3.60 23.41 42.60
CA GLU A 85 -3.94 23.27 44.04
C GLU A 85 -2.94 22.39 44.82
N SER A 86 -1.98 21.77 44.12
CA SER A 86 -1.01 20.81 44.64
C SER A 86 0.36 21.42 44.98
N SER A 87 0.57 22.72 44.76
CA SER A 87 1.90 23.32 44.86
C SER A 87 2.28 23.67 46.30
N GLU A 88 2.83 22.67 46.99
CA GLU A 88 4.07 22.81 47.78
C GLU A 88 4.66 21.41 47.91
N ASP A 89 5.61 21.07 47.03
CA ASP A 89 6.42 19.85 47.15
C ASP A 89 7.15 19.94 48.50
N LEU A 90 6.66 19.20 49.49
CA LEU A 90 7.28 19.17 50.81
C LEU A 90 8.47 18.23 50.73
N VAL A 91 9.66 18.82 50.72
CA VAL A 91 10.95 18.13 50.70
C VAL A 91 11.60 18.31 52.05
N ILE A 92 11.69 17.22 52.83
CA ILE A 92 12.47 17.20 54.07
C ILE A 92 13.76 16.46 53.80
N GLU A 93 14.89 17.16 53.88
CA GLU A 93 16.22 16.57 53.73
C GLU A 93 16.87 16.37 55.10
N ASN A 94 17.61 15.26 55.26
CA ASN A 94 18.28 14.89 56.50
C ASN A 94 17.33 14.74 57.71
N ALA A 95 16.16 14.14 57.48
CA ALA A 95 15.23 13.82 58.56
C ALA A 95 15.90 12.89 59.57
N LYS A 96 15.76 13.16 60.88
CA LYS A 96 16.33 12.34 61.96
C LYS A 96 15.26 11.86 62.91
N GLY A 97 15.36 10.62 63.35
CA GLY A 97 14.46 10.03 64.33
C GLY A 97 13.27 9.32 63.67
N ILE A 98 12.19 9.13 64.42
CA ILE A 98 11.00 8.44 63.90
C ILE A 98 10.07 9.45 63.23
N VAL A 99 9.80 9.23 61.95
CA VAL A 99 8.89 10.04 61.13
C VAL A 99 7.55 9.34 61.10
N LYS A 100 6.50 10.04 61.52
CA LYS A 100 5.11 9.60 61.43
C LYS A 100 4.48 10.13 60.15
N LEU A 101 4.02 9.23 59.30
CA LEU A 101 3.29 9.53 58.07
C LEU A 101 1.86 9.04 58.21
N THR A 102 0.88 9.90 57.96
CA THR A 102 -0.53 9.52 57.98
C THR A 102 -1.06 9.54 56.56
N ASP A 103 -1.67 8.44 56.11
CA ASP A 103 -2.30 8.39 54.80
C ASP A 103 -3.65 9.13 54.78
N ARG A 104 -4.26 9.25 53.59
CA ARG A 104 -5.58 9.88 53.42
C ARG A 104 -6.72 9.15 54.13
N ASN A 105 -6.52 7.89 54.51
CA ASN A 105 -7.51 7.05 55.19
C ASN A 105 -7.33 7.08 56.72
N GLY A 106 -6.37 7.86 57.23
CA GLY A 106 -6.08 7.99 58.66
C GLY A 106 -5.14 6.92 59.21
N ASN A 107 -4.59 6.02 58.39
CA ASN A 107 -3.62 5.05 58.85
C ASN A 107 -2.27 5.73 59.06
N SER A 108 -1.63 5.45 60.19
CA SER A 108 -0.35 6.04 60.55
C SER A 108 0.78 5.01 60.42
N TYR A 109 1.87 5.43 59.79
CA TYR A 109 3.08 4.66 59.54
C TYR A 109 4.26 5.35 60.19
N GLU A 110 5.14 4.56 60.80
CA GLU A 110 6.37 5.05 61.43
C GLU A 110 7.57 4.57 60.62
N ILE A 111 8.41 5.51 60.18
CA ILE A 111 9.64 5.23 59.45
C ILE A 111 10.81 5.80 60.24
N GLY A 112 11.81 4.97 60.53
CA GLY A 112 13.09 5.44 61.07
C GLY A 112 13.86 6.21 59.99
N ALA A 113 14.20 7.46 60.28
CA ALA A 113 14.98 8.34 59.40
C ALA A 113 16.34 8.67 60.03
N ASP A 114 17.36 8.68 59.18
CA ASP A 114 18.75 8.98 59.53
C ASP A 114 19.34 10.11 58.67
N ASN A 115 20.58 10.50 58.97
CA ASN A 115 21.32 11.45 58.14
C ASN A 115 21.43 10.94 56.70
N GLY A 116 20.81 11.64 55.75
CA GLY A 116 20.70 11.23 54.36
C GLY A 116 19.28 10.82 53.93
N THR A 117 18.36 10.57 54.88
CA THR A 117 16.97 10.28 54.57
C THR A 117 16.27 11.54 54.01
N LYS A 118 15.64 11.38 52.84
CA LYS A 118 14.88 12.42 52.13
C LYS A 118 13.41 12.01 52.01
N ILE A 119 12.51 12.84 52.53
CA ILE A 119 11.05 12.61 52.45
C ILE A 119 10.49 13.55 51.38
N LEU A 120 9.83 12.94 50.41
CA LEU A 120 9.21 13.62 49.28
C LEU A 120 7.70 13.41 49.37
N ARG A 121 6.96 14.49 49.60
CA ARG A 121 5.52 14.47 49.39
C ARG A 121 5.23 14.85 47.94
N THR A 122 5.23 13.86 47.06
CA THR A 122 4.80 14.05 45.67
C THR A 122 3.29 13.84 45.56
N THR A 123 2.62 14.69 44.80
CA THR A 123 1.18 14.54 44.57
C THR A 123 0.88 13.54 43.47
N THR A 124 -0.23 12.82 43.64
CA THR A 124 -0.71 11.85 42.65
C THR A 124 -0.88 12.48 41.26
N ALA A 125 -1.22 13.78 41.18
CA ALA A 125 -1.35 14.52 39.94
C ALA A 125 -0.01 14.64 39.17
N LYS A 126 1.11 14.87 39.87
CA LYS A 126 2.44 14.94 39.26
C LYS A 126 2.88 13.57 38.72
N LEU A 127 2.67 12.51 39.51
CA LEU A 127 2.93 11.12 39.07
C LEU A 127 2.05 10.74 37.87
N GLN A 128 0.79 11.16 37.86
CA GLN A 128 -0.13 10.90 36.76
C GLN A 128 0.27 11.65 35.49
N LYS A 129 0.75 12.90 35.63
CA LYS A 129 1.30 13.69 34.52
C LYS A 129 2.56 13.05 33.94
N GLU A 130 3.53 12.72 34.79
CA GLU A 130 4.77 12.04 34.37
C GLU A 130 4.47 10.68 33.70
N LEU A 131 3.52 9.91 34.24
CA LEU A 131 3.07 8.67 33.64
C LEU A 131 2.43 8.90 32.27
N SER A 132 1.57 9.90 32.15
CA SER A 132 0.93 10.26 30.87
C SER A 132 1.96 10.70 29.82
N GLU A 133 2.96 11.48 30.21
CA GLU A 133 4.06 11.89 29.33
C GLU A 133 4.87 10.68 28.88
N LYS A 134 5.23 9.78 29.80
CA LYS A 134 5.95 8.54 29.47
C LYS A 134 5.15 7.60 28.57
N VAL A 135 3.83 7.50 28.77
CA VAL A 135 2.94 6.73 27.88
C VAL A 135 2.89 7.32 26.47
N SER A 136 2.83 8.65 26.36
CA SER A 136 2.89 9.36 25.08
C SER A 136 4.21 9.09 24.35
N GLU A 137 5.34 9.18 25.07
CA GLU A 137 6.67 8.89 24.56
C GLU A 137 6.76 7.44 24.03
N ILE A 138 6.29 6.46 24.80
CA ILE A 138 6.23 5.05 24.40
C ILE A 138 5.43 4.85 23.11
N ASN A 139 4.28 5.51 22.98
CA ASN A 139 3.45 5.41 21.78
C ASN A 139 4.14 5.99 20.55
N SER A 140 4.86 7.11 20.71
CA SER A 140 5.65 7.72 19.63
C SER A 140 6.81 6.82 19.19
N LEU A 141 7.50 6.19 20.15
CA LEU A 141 8.57 5.22 19.90
C LEU A 141 8.04 3.98 19.18
N LYS A 142 6.89 3.45 19.61
CA LYS A 142 6.23 2.31 18.96
C LYS A 142 5.91 2.61 17.49
N SER A 143 5.35 3.78 17.19
CA SER A 143 5.07 4.21 15.81
C SER A 143 6.35 4.30 14.97
N THR A 144 7.43 4.82 15.56
CA THR A 144 8.73 4.91 14.89
C THR A 144 9.32 3.54 14.59
N ILE A 145 9.26 2.61 15.53
CA ILE A 145 9.70 1.22 15.36
C ILE A 145 8.91 0.53 14.25
N GLU A 146 7.60 0.71 14.18
CA GLU A 146 6.77 0.14 13.10
C GLU A 146 7.16 0.69 11.73
N LYS A 147 7.44 2.00 11.62
CA LYS A 147 7.94 2.60 10.37
C LYS A 147 9.30 2.04 9.98
N GLN A 148 10.24 1.97 10.92
CA GLN A 148 11.57 1.41 10.67
C GLN A 148 11.50 -0.06 10.25
N ARG A 149 10.60 -0.85 10.85
CA ARG A 149 10.39 -2.25 10.47
C ARG A 149 9.94 -2.38 9.01
N LYS A 150 8.99 -1.56 8.56
CA LYS A 150 8.55 -1.53 7.15
C LYS A 150 9.70 -1.14 6.22
N THR A 151 10.48 -0.13 6.57
CA THR A 151 11.65 0.28 5.77
C THR A 151 12.69 -0.84 5.66
N ILE A 152 12.96 -1.58 6.75
CA ILE A 152 13.87 -2.73 6.73
C ILE A 152 13.33 -3.83 5.82
N GLU A 153 12.03 -4.10 5.85
CA GLU A 153 11.39 -5.10 5.00
C GLU A 153 11.51 -4.73 3.52
N GLU A 154 11.26 -3.48 3.15
CA GLU A 154 11.46 -2.95 1.80
C GLU A 154 12.94 -2.98 1.34
N LEU A 155 13.88 -2.73 2.25
CA LEU A 155 15.31 -2.83 1.96
C LEU A 155 15.74 -4.28 1.73
N ASN A 156 15.20 -5.22 2.50
CA ASN A 156 15.48 -6.64 2.35
C ASN A 156 14.92 -7.20 1.03
N THR A 157 13.72 -6.78 0.61
CA THR A 157 13.18 -7.18 -0.69
C THR A 157 14.04 -6.65 -1.84
N LYS A 158 14.39 -5.36 -1.82
CA LYS A 158 15.31 -4.76 -2.81
C LYS A 158 16.68 -5.44 -2.81
N SER A 159 17.25 -5.72 -1.65
CA SER A 159 18.52 -6.45 -1.54
C SER A 159 18.43 -7.84 -2.17
N GLY A 160 17.33 -8.55 -1.94
CA GLY A 160 17.06 -9.84 -2.58
C GLY A 160 16.93 -9.76 -4.10
N GLU A 161 16.33 -8.68 -4.63
CA GLU A 161 16.25 -8.42 -6.07
C GLU A 161 17.63 -8.14 -6.68
N VAL A 162 18.42 -7.28 -6.05
CA VAL A 162 19.79 -6.96 -6.47
C VAL A 162 20.67 -8.21 -6.47
N LEU A 163 20.56 -9.08 -5.45
CA LEU A 163 21.27 -10.35 -5.40
C LEU A 163 20.90 -11.29 -6.57
N LYS A 164 19.62 -11.34 -6.95
CA LYS A 164 19.18 -12.13 -8.12
C LYS A 164 19.72 -11.57 -9.43
N GLU A 165 19.75 -10.24 -9.59
CA GLU A 165 20.35 -9.59 -10.76
C GLU A 165 21.85 -9.85 -10.83
N TYR A 166 22.54 -9.73 -9.70
CA TYR A 166 23.96 -10.03 -9.60
C TYR A 166 24.27 -11.48 -9.99
N ASP A 167 23.50 -12.46 -9.49
CA ASP A 167 23.69 -13.88 -9.85
C ASP A 167 23.46 -14.15 -11.35
N LYS A 168 22.48 -13.46 -11.97
CA LYS A 168 22.28 -13.52 -13.44
C LYS A 168 23.49 -12.96 -14.19
N LEU A 169 23.98 -11.79 -13.80
CA LEU A 169 25.14 -11.16 -14.42
C LEU A 169 26.40 -12.01 -14.25
N TYR A 170 26.60 -12.58 -13.06
CA TYR A 170 27.72 -13.47 -12.78
C TYR A 170 27.70 -14.73 -13.66
N LYS A 171 26.55 -15.40 -13.76
CA LYS A 171 26.38 -16.56 -14.67
C LYS A 171 26.65 -16.19 -16.12
N PHE A 172 26.17 -15.04 -16.58
CA PHE A 172 26.42 -14.57 -17.93
C PHE A 172 27.91 -14.25 -18.17
N SER A 173 28.58 -13.62 -17.20
CA SER A 173 30.03 -13.37 -17.25
C SER A 173 30.82 -14.66 -17.32
N LYS A 174 30.47 -15.66 -16.51
CA LYS A 174 31.13 -16.97 -16.53
C LYS A 174 30.93 -17.68 -17.87
N MET A 175 29.73 -17.63 -18.43
CA MET A 175 29.45 -18.20 -19.74
C MET A 175 30.26 -17.50 -20.84
N GLN A 176 30.42 -16.18 -20.78
CA GLN A 176 31.30 -15.46 -21.71
C GLN A 176 32.77 -15.85 -21.55
N GLU A 177 33.25 -16.00 -20.31
CA GLU A 177 34.61 -16.45 -20.04
C GLU A 177 34.87 -17.85 -20.62
N GLU A 178 33.93 -18.78 -20.48
CA GLU A 178 33.98 -20.11 -21.10
C GLU A 178 34.05 -20.01 -22.65
N ILE A 179 33.18 -19.21 -23.28
CA ILE A 179 33.19 -18.99 -24.74
C ILE A 179 34.52 -18.39 -25.21
N ILE A 180 35.05 -17.40 -24.48
CA ILE A 180 36.34 -16.78 -24.81
C ILE A 180 37.46 -17.81 -24.71
N ASN A 181 37.51 -18.60 -23.64
CA ASN A 181 38.52 -19.63 -23.46
C ASN A 181 38.46 -20.71 -24.54
N GLU A 182 37.26 -21.18 -24.91
CA GLU A 182 37.06 -22.12 -26.03
C GLU A 182 37.52 -21.51 -27.36
N THR A 183 37.20 -20.24 -27.60
CA THR A 183 37.62 -19.52 -28.82
C THR A 183 39.14 -19.34 -28.87
N ASP A 184 39.77 -19.02 -27.74
CA ASP A 184 41.23 -18.89 -27.63
C ASP A 184 41.93 -20.25 -27.81
N GLU A 185 41.35 -21.33 -27.31
CA GLU A 185 41.86 -22.70 -27.48
C GLU A 185 41.71 -23.18 -28.93
N TYR A 186 40.59 -22.86 -29.58
CA TYR A 186 40.36 -23.05 -31.01
C TYR A 186 41.35 -22.24 -31.87
N LEU A 187 41.57 -20.96 -31.56
CA LEU A 187 42.54 -20.11 -32.27
C LEU A 187 43.98 -20.60 -32.10
N LYS A 188 44.33 -21.15 -30.92
CA LYS A 188 45.66 -21.75 -30.67
C LYS A 188 45.86 -23.06 -31.43
N THR A 189 44.82 -23.86 -31.63
CA THR A 189 44.89 -25.09 -32.44
C THR A 189 44.92 -24.78 -33.94
N ASP A 190 44.16 -23.79 -34.43
CA ASP A 190 44.18 -23.38 -35.84
C ASP A 190 45.50 -22.71 -36.25
N ARG A 191 46.13 -21.91 -35.38
CA ARG A 191 47.47 -21.32 -35.67
C ARG A 191 48.58 -22.36 -35.80
N LYS A 192 48.46 -23.53 -35.18
CA LYS A 192 49.46 -24.61 -35.30
C LYS A 192 49.36 -25.39 -36.61
N ASN A 193 48.24 -25.28 -37.32
CA ASN A 193 47.93 -26.08 -38.50
C ASN A 193 47.88 -25.28 -39.82
N ILE A 194 48.36 -24.03 -39.86
CA ILE A 194 48.47 -23.31 -41.14
C ILE A 194 49.50 -24.04 -42.02
N PRO A 195 49.10 -24.63 -43.15
CA PRO A 195 50.01 -25.40 -43.97
C PRO A 195 51.08 -24.49 -44.59
N LEU A 196 52.34 -24.93 -44.62
CA LEU A 196 53.45 -24.16 -45.20
C LEU A 196 53.19 -23.67 -46.64
N TRP A 197 52.36 -24.40 -47.41
CA TRP A 197 52.03 -24.02 -48.79
C TRP A 197 51.25 -22.71 -48.90
N LEU A 198 50.50 -22.31 -47.87
CA LEU A 198 49.75 -21.06 -47.86
C LEU A 198 50.69 -19.83 -47.85
N TYR A 199 51.78 -19.91 -47.07
CA TYR A 199 52.84 -18.90 -47.07
C TYR A 199 53.56 -18.84 -48.41
N GLY A 200 53.74 -20.00 -49.06
CA GLY A 200 54.28 -20.08 -50.42
C GLY A 200 53.42 -19.33 -51.44
N ILE A 201 52.09 -19.50 -51.40
CA ILE A 201 51.17 -18.80 -52.30
C ILE A 201 51.19 -17.29 -52.08
N ILE A 202 51.24 -16.83 -50.82
CA ILE A 202 51.32 -15.39 -50.50
C ILE A 202 52.64 -14.80 -51.01
N GLY A 203 53.77 -15.51 -50.85
CA GLY A 203 55.05 -15.08 -51.41
C GLY A 203 55.05 -14.99 -52.93
N ILE A 204 54.51 -16.01 -53.60
CA ILE A 204 54.40 -16.04 -55.08
C ILE A 204 53.49 -14.92 -55.59
N SER A 205 52.37 -14.66 -54.91
CA SER A 205 51.46 -13.59 -55.31
C SER A 205 52.04 -12.20 -55.11
N ILE A 206 52.86 -11.97 -54.08
CA ILE A 206 53.63 -10.72 -53.91
C ILE A 206 54.66 -10.54 -55.03
N ILE A 207 55.37 -11.60 -55.42
CA ILE A 207 56.34 -11.55 -56.54
C ILE A 207 55.63 -11.22 -57.85
N ILE A 208 54.49 -11.87 -58.14
CA ILE A 208 53.68 -11.59 -59.34
C ILE A 208 53.19 -10.14 -59.31
N LEU A 209 52.71 -9.64 -58.17
CA LEU A 209 52.27 -8.26 -58.02
C LEU A 209 53.42 -7.27 -58.28
N TRP A 210 54.62 -7.58 -57.78
CA TRP A 210 55.83 -6.79 -58.02
C TRP A 210 56.19 -6.78 -59.51
N GLU A 211 56.17 -7.93 -60.18
CA GLU A 211 56.48 -8.06 -61.61
C GLU A 211 55.51 -7.22 -62.46
N ILE A 212 54.21 -7.25 -62.14
CA ILE A 212 53.17 -6.45 -62.79
C ILE A 212 53.38 -4.95 -62.52
N LEU A 213 53.70 -4.56 -61.29
CA LEU A 213 54.01 -3.18 -60.93
C LEU A 213 55.24 -2.65 -61.70
N LYS A 214 56.31 -3.44 -61.79
CA LYS A 214 57.49 -3.12 -62.64
C LYS A 214 57.10 -2.94 -64.10
N TYR A 215 56.27 -3.84 -64.64
CA TYR A 215 55.86 -3.77 -66.05
C TYR A 215 55.00 -2.53 -66.32
N SER A 216 54.10 -2.19 -65.41
CA SER A 216 53.25 -0.99 -65.48
C SER A 216 54.06 0.31 -65.45
N ILE A 217 55.07 0.38 -64.58
CA ILE A 217 55.99 1.54 -64.51
C ILE A 217 56.85 1.65 -65.77
N LYS A 218 57.37 0.52 -66.28
CA LYS A 218 58.19 0.49 -67.51
C LYS A 218 57.39 0.84 -68.77
N SER A 219 56.10 0.48 -68.81
CA SER A 219 55.19 0.86 -69.90
C SER A 219 54.88 2.37 -69.90
N ARG A 220 54.84 3.02 -68.73
CA ARG A 220 54.62 4.48 -68.63
C ARG A 220 55.85 5.31 -69.00
N LEU A 221 57.06 4.77 -68.79
CA LEU A 221 58.32 5.41 -69.19
C LEU A 221 58.61 5.38 -70.70
N LYS A 222 57.86 4.59 -71.49
CA LYS A 222 57.99 4.54 -72.96
C LYS A 222 57.09 5.54 -73.69
N ILE A 223 56.26 6.29 -72.96
CA ILE A 223 55.25 7.21 -73.49
C ILE A 223 55.65 8.69 -73.23
N PHE A 224 56.84 8.94 -72.69
CA PHE A 224 57.45 10.27 -72.61
C PHE A 224 58.69 10.36 -73.49
#